data_AF-A0A0E0C5D1-F1
#
_entry.id   AF-A0A0E0C5D1-F1
#
_cell.length_a   1.000
_cell.length_b   1.000
_cell.length_c   1.000
_cell.angle_alpha   90.00
_cell.angle_beta   90.00
_cell.angle_gamma   90.00
#
_symmetry.space_group_name_H-M   'P 1'
#
loop_
_entity.id
_entity.type
_entity.pdbx_description
1 polymer ?
#
loop_
_entity_poly.entity_id
_entity_poly.type
_entity_poly.pdbx_seq_one_letter_code
_entity_poly.pdbx_strand_id
1 'polypeptide(L)'
;MDSSSTSGRRGGGLLLSPPAAAVVVAVAVLLSAAEAATEEPCYPRLFSFGDSLTDTGNFAFIYGNDSREPALRPPYGETFFHRATGRFSDGRLVVDFLADALGLPFVRPYLSGRTAGDFACGANFAVGGATALSPAFFRARGVPMADIVHLDMEMKWFRDLLKLLCPGDLAGCTGMMNQSLFLVGEIGGNDYNLPLLSGVSITKIRSFTPSVIAKISSTITELIGLGAKTLVVPGNLPIGCVPNYLMIFKSGKKEDYESETGCLRWMNEFSQYHNKLLIDELEKLRKLHPDVAIIYADYYGAAMEVFLSPEQFDPLTACCGGGGPYGVSGTARCGYGEYKVCDDPQKFGSWDGFHPSEAAYKAIAIGLLRGSYTQPSFATTTNSCPQITELSSSVEYKVCDDPQLYGSWDGYHPSEAVFKAIAIGLLRGSYTQAPLACPQITELGSSVEYKVLYDL
;
A
#
# COMPACT_ATOMS: atom_id res chain seq x y z
N MET A 1 5.06 -89.73 -31.62
CA MET A 1 4.96 -88.40 -32.25
C MET A 1 4.33 -87.46 -31.23
N ASP A 2 5.20 -86.68 -30.57
CA ASP A 2 5.13 -85.22 -30.36
C ASP A 2 3.91 -84.50 -29.72
N SER A 3 4.22 -83.85 -28.58
CA SER A 3 4.16 -82.38 -28.32
C SER A 3 2.88 -81.64 -27.83
N SER A 4 3.04 -81.08 -26.60
CA SER A 4 2.82 -79.67 -26.15
C SER A 4 1.44 -78.98 -25.94
N SER A 5 1.26 -78.44 -24.70
CA SER A 5 0.78 -77.09 -24.23
C SER A 5 -0.60 -76.52 -24.68
N THR A 6 -1.38 -75.65 -23.99
CA THR A 6 -1.24 -74.66 -22.89
C THR A 6 -2.66 -74.34 -22.32
N SER A 7 -2.85 -74.17 -21.00
CA SER A 7 -3.09 -72.92 -20.20
C SER A 7 -4.42 -72.13 -20.37
N GLY A 8 -5.13 -71.91 -19.24
CA GLY A 8 -6.11 -70.84 -19.03
C GLY A 8 -7.03 -71.04 -17.80
N ARG A 9 -6.72 -70.43 -16.65
CA ARG A 9 -7.54 -70.48 -15.41
C ARG A 9 -7.77 -69.05 -14.87
N ARG A 10 -9.04 -68.62 -14.75
CA ARG A 10 -9.44 -67.38 -14.06
C ARG A 10 -9.81 -67.70 -12.61
N GLY A 11 -9.27 -66.93 -11.66
CA GLY A 11 -9.68 -66.92 -10.25
C GLY A 11 -10.10 -65.49 -9.84
N GLY A 12 -11.29 -65.35 -9.26
CA GLY A 12 -11.79 -64.11 -8.67
C GLY A 12 -11.32 -63.97 -7.23
N GLY A 13 -10.77 -62.80 -6.87
CA GLY A 13 -10.34 -62.44 -5.52
C GLY A 13 -11.29 -61.44 -4.87
N LEU A 14 -11.66 -61.73 -3.63
CA LEU A 14 -12.50 -60.92 -2.73
C LEU A 14 -11.70 -59.70 -2.22
N LEU A 15 -12.27 -58.50 -2.29
CA LEU A 15 -11.66 -57.26 -1.76
C LEU A 15 -11.96 -57.13 -0.25
N LEU A 16 -10.91 -57.06 0.57
CA LEU A 16 -10.96 -56.80 2.01
C LEU A 16 -10.96 -55.29 2.28
N SER A 17 -11.88 -54.83 3.13
CA SER A 17 -11.92 -53.44 3.63
C SER A 17 -10.80 -53.18 4.65
N PRO A 18 -10.17 -51.99 4.68
CA PRO A 18 -9.06 -51.70 5.58
C PRO A 18 -9.54 -51.52 7.04
N PRO A 19 -8.68 -51.82 8.04
CA PRO A 19 -9.03 -51.73 9.46
C PRO A 19 -9.16 -50.25 9.89
N ALA A 20 -10.18 -49.95 10.68
CA ALA A 20 -10.52 -48.60 11.16
C ALA A 20 -9.34 -47.84 11.83
N ALA A 21 -8.36 -48.56 12.39
CA ALA A 21 -7.15 -47.97 12.96
C ALA A 21 -6.28 -47.22 11.92
N ALA A 22 -6.25 -47.68 10.67
CA ALA A 22 -5.50 -47.01 9.60
C ALA A 22 -6.14 -45.67 9.19
N VAL A 23 -7.48 -45.57 9.31
CA VAL A 23 -8.23 -44.35 8.99
C VAL A 23 -8.01 -43.29 10.08
N VAL A 24 -7.97 -43.69 11.36
CA VAL A 24 -7.73 -42.75 12.48
C VAL A 24 -6.30 -42.18 12.44
N VAL A 25 -5.30 -43.00 12.10
CA VAL A 25 -3.92 -42.52 11.91
C VAL A 25 -3.80 -41.60 10.70
N ALA A 26 -4.48 -41.91 9.58
CA ALA A 26 -4.50 -41.05 8.40
C ALA A 26 -5.16 -39.69 8.69
N VAL A 27 -6.24 -39.65 9.48
CA VAL A 27 -6.92 -38.41 9.87
C VAL A 27 -6.06 -37.59 10.86
N ALA A 28 -5.36 -38.24 11.80
CA ALA A 28 -4.43 -37.55 12.70
C ALA A 28 -3.20 -36.98 11.96
N VAL A 29 -2.65 -37.69 10.98
CA VAL A 29 -1.56 -37.19 10.12
C VAL A 29 -2.03 -36.05 9.21
N LEU A 30 -3.28 -36.08 8.73
CA LEU A 30 -3.88 -34.98 7.97
C LEU A 30 -4.21 -33.76 8.84
N LEU A 31 -4.57 -33.96 10.12
CA LEU A 31 -4.79 -32.87 11.08
C LEU A 31 -3.46 -32.25 11.56
N SER A 32 -2.37 -33.02 11.68
CA SER A 32 -1.04 -32.47 11.92
C SER A 32 -0.39 -31.84 10.67
N ALA A 33 -0.88 -32.15 9.47
CA ALA A 33 -0.48 -31.46 8.23
C ALA A 33 -1.31 -30.18 7.97
N ALA A 34 -2.29 -29.89 8.83
CA ALA A 34 -3.12 -28.69 8.79
C ALA A 34 -2.71 -27.64 9.83
N GLU A 35 -1.49 -27.71 10.36
CA GLU A 35 -0.79 -26.49 10.72
C GLU A 35 -0.59 -25.75 9.40
N ALA A 36 -1.48 -24.79 9.12
CA ALA A 36 -1.32 -23.84 8.04
C ALA A 36 0.16 -23.43 8.06
N ALA A 37 0.91 -23.77 7.01
CA ALA A 37 2.23 -23.21 6.82
C ALA A 37 2.01 -21.70 6.83
N THR A 38 2.31 -21.06 7.96
CA THR A 38 2.37 -19.60 8.04
C THR A 38 3.58 -19.27 7.19
N GLU A 39 3.34 -18.97 5.92
CA GLU A 39 4.38 -18.59 4.99
C GLU A 39 5.14 -17.42 5.61
N GLU A 40 6.45 -17.62 5.87
CA GLU A 40 7.23 -16.56 6.50
C GLU A 40 7.22 -15.32 5.59
N PRO A 41 6.95 -14.13 6.13
CA PRO A 41 6.88 -12.91 5.34
C PRO A 41 8.23 -12.65 4.67
N CYS A 42 8.21 -12.15 3.43
CA CYS A 42 9.42 -11.88 2.62
C CYS A 42 10.44 -11.02 3.38
N TYR A 43 9.91 -10.10 4.17
CA TYR A 43 10.63 -9.24 5.10
C TYR A 43 9.87 -9.26 6.42
N PRO A 44 10.52 -9.52 7.56
CA PRO A 44 9.87 -9.42 8.87
C PRO A 44 9.41 -8.00 9.23
N ARG A 45 9.97 -6.96 8.57
CA ARG A 45 9.71 -5.56 8.90
C ARG A 45 9.71 -4.66 7.66
N LEU A 46 8.85 -3.65 7.68
CA LEU A 46 8.83 -2.54 6.75
C LEU A 46 9.02 -1.22 7.51
N PHE A 47 10.10 -0.51 7.21
CA PHE A 47 10.32 0.87 7.65
C PHE A 47 10.08 1.81 6.48
N SER A 48 9.26 2.84 6.67
CA SER A 48 8.93 3.75 5.56
C SER A 48 9.02 5.22 5.95
N PHE A 49 9.45 6.03 4.99
CA PHE A 49 9.66 7.48 5.07
C PHE A 49 8.93 8.12 3.90
N GLY A 50 8.53 9.38 4.01
CA GLY A 50 7.81 10.04 2.91
C GLY A 50 6.81 11.10 3.34
N ASP A 51 5.89 11.41 2.45
CA ASP A 51 4.85 12.41 2.71
C ASP A 51 3.44 11.81 2.81
N SER A 52 2.41 12.56 2.40
CA SER A 52 1.01 12.12 2.40
C SER A 52 0.75 10.88 1.55
N LEU A 53 1.57 10.59 0.54
CA LEU A 53 1.43 9.41 -0.32
C LEU A 53 1.81 8.10 0.38
N THR A 54 2.51 8.21 1.51
CA THR A 54 2.97 7.07 2.33
C THR A 54 2.50 7.17 3.79
N ASP A 55 1.91 8.28 4.24
CA ASP A 55 1.49 8.48 5.63
C ASP A 55 0.33 7.56 6.06
N THR A 56 0.60 6.70 7.04
CA THR A 56 -0.35 5.72 7.59
C THR A 56 -1.11 6.22 8.83
N GLY A 57 -0.93 7.48 9.21
CA GLY A 57 -1.66 8.15 10.29
C GLY A 57 -0.82 9.01 11.24
N ASN A 58 0.46 9.29 10.94
CA ASN A 58 1.26 10.22 11.76
C ASN A 58 0.69 11.64 11.71
N PHE A 59 0.11 12.05 10.58
CA PHE A 59 -0.54 13.36 10.44
C PHE A 59 -1.52 13.67 11.59
N ALA A 60 -2.28 12.67 12.04
CA ALA A 60 -3.24 12.80 13.13
C ALA A 60 -2.59 13.20 14.46
N PHE A 61 -1.35 12.78 14.71
CA PHE A 61 -0.63 13.09 15.94
C PHE A 61 0.05 14.47 15.90
N ILE A 62 0.38 14.96 14.70
CA ILE A 62 0.97 16.29 14.52
C ILE A 62 -0.11 17.37 14.54
N TYR A 63 -1.21 17.16 13.84
CA TYR A 63 -2.24 18.18 13.63
C TYR A 63 -3.52 17.98 14.45
N GLY A 64 -3.65 16.82 15.13
CA GLY A 64 -4.66 16.59 16.17
C GLY A 64 -6.10 16.86 15.71
N ASN A 65 -6.81 17.71 16.46
CA ASN A 65 -8.20 18.09 16.20
C ASN A 65 -8.35 19.34 15.31
N ASP A 66 -7.35 19.71 14.49
CA ASP A 66 -7.51 20.85 13.58
C ASP A 66 -8.66 20.57 12.61
N SER A 67 -9.76 21.30 12.81
CA SER A 67 -10.99 21.18 12.04
C SER A 67 -10.84 21.67 10.61
N ARG A 68 -9.64 22.01 10.14
CA ARG A 68 -9.33 22.29 8.73
C ARG A 68 -8.61 21.13 8.04
N GLU A 69 -8.15 20.13 8.79
CA GLU A 69 -7.40 19.01 8.23
C GLU A 69 -8.32 17.87 7.77
N PRO A 70 -8.43 17.64 6.45
CA PRO A 70 -9.49 16.82 5.88
C PRO A 70 -9.26 15.31 6.08
N ALA A 71 -8.00 14.87 6.05
CA ALA A 71 -7.61 13.45 6.21
C ALA A 71 -7.96 12.82 7.58
N LEU A 72 -8.40 13.65 8.54
CA LEU A 72 -8.70 13.24 9.92
C LEU A 72 -10.21 13.03 10.17
N ARG A 73 -11.05 13.09 9.13
CA ARG A 73 -12.50 12.90 9.27
C ARG A 73 -13.14 12.29 8.02
N PRO A 74 -14.39 11.80 8.12
CA PRO A 74 -15.15 11.36 6.95
C PRO A 74 -15.19 12.46 5.87
N PRO A 75 -15.08 12.11 4.58
CA PRO A 75 -15.20 10.75 4.03
C PRO A 75 -13.87 9.97 3.89
N TYR A 76 -12.74 10.46 4.43
CA TYR A 76 -11.48 9.74 4.32
C TYR A 76 -11.55 8.34 4.96
N GLY A 77 -10.98 7.36 4.28
CA GLY A 77 -10.99 5.96 4.68
C GLY A 77 -12.33 5.22 4.47
N GLU A 78 -13.32 5.80 3.78
CA GLU A 78 -14.64 5.18 3.60
C GLU A 78 -14.64 3.82 2.87
N THR A 79 -13.74 3.61 1.91
CA THR A 79 -13.72 2.43 1.04
C THR A 79 -13.25 1.17 1.76
N PHE A 80 -12.23 1.28 2.62
CA PHE A 80 -11.62 0.12 3.27
C PHE A 80 -11.62 0.17 4.81
N PHE A 81 -11.23 1.29 5.41
CA PHE A 81 -11.13 1.39 6.87
C PHE A 81 -12.47 1.74 7.52
N HIS A 82 -13.43 2.24 6.74
CA HIS A 82 -14.73 2.77 7.13
C HIS A 82 -14.66 3.85 8.22
N ARG A 83 -13.49 4.52 8.31
CA ARG A 83 -13.21 5.66 9.19
C ARG A 83 -11.92 6.34 8.71
N ALA A 84 -11.78 7.62 9.05
CA ALA A 84 -10.53 8.33 8.84
C ALA A 84 -9.42 7.75 9.73
N THR A 85 -8.26 7.47 9.13
CA THR A 85 -7.05 7.01 9.84
C THR A 85 -5.90 8.01 9.76
N GLY A 86 -6.09 9.15 9.07
CA GLY A 86 -5.00 10.06 8.70
C GLY A 86 -4.25 9.69 7.41
N ARG A 87 -4.73 8.69 6.67
CA ARG A 87 -4.29 8.43 5.29
C ARG A 87 -4.95 9.43 4.35
N PHE A 88 -4.21 9.92 3.36
CA PHE A 88 -4.71 10.85 2.36
C PHE A 88 -5.35 10.10 1.17
N SER A 89 -6.43 9.38 1.45
CA SER A 89 -7.22 8.63 0.46
C SER A 89 -8.58 8.23 1.05
N ASP A 90 -9.47 7.70 0.21
CA ASP A 90 -10.67 6.97 0.63
C ASP A 90 -10.37 5.60 1.23
N GLY A 91 -9.11 5.14 1.21
CA GLY A 91 -8.72 3.91 1.89
C GLY A 91 -7.22 3.68 1.93
N ARG A 92 -6.78 2.53 1.39
CA ARG A 92 -5.38 2.08 1.42
C ARG A 92 -4.47 2.86 0.48
N LEU A 93 -3.22 3.03 0.88
CA LEU A 93 -2.13 3.61 0.10
C LEU A 93 -1.27 2.52 -0.54
N VAL A 94 -0.32 2.88 -1.42
CA VAL A 94 0.64 1.90 -2.02
C VAL A 94 1.39 1.12 -0.94
N VAL A 95 1.82 1.78 0.15
CA VAL A 95 2.52 1.11 1.26
C VAL A 95 1.67 0.03 1.94
N ASP A 96 0.35 0.20 1.97
CA ASP A 96 -0.56 -0.80 2.55
C ASP A 96 -0.68 -2.02 1.65
N PHE A 97 -0.79 -1.81 0.33
CA PHE A 97 -0.81 -2.90 -0.65
C PHE A 97 0.54 -3.63 -0.73
N LEU A 98 1.65 -2.92 -0.57
CA LEU A 98 2.97 -3.54 -0.43
C LEU A 98 3.05 -4.39 0.83
N ALA A 99 2.61 -3.88 1.99
CA ALA A 99 2.62 -4.65 3.23
C ALA A 99 1.77 -5.93 3.11
N ASP A 100 0.55 -5.81 2.56
CA ASP A 100 -0.36 -6.94 2.32
C ASP A 100 0.28 -8.01 1.40
N ALA A 101 0.87 -7.59 0.27
CA ALA A 101 1.55 -8.49 -0.65
C ALA A 101 2.81 -9.17 -0.07
N LEU A 102 3.38 -8.60 1.01
CA LEU A 102 4.53 -9.15 1.72
C LEU A 102 4.15 -10.01 2.93
N GLY A 103 2.85 -10.18 3.21
CA GLY A 103 2.35 -10.88 4.39
C GLY A 103 2.55 -10.12 5.70
N LEU A 104 2.74 -8.80 5.63
CA LEU A 104 2.92 -7.93 6.79
C LEU A 104 1.60 -7.29 7.23
N PRO A 105 1.42 -7.03 8.54
CA PRO A 105 0.32 -6.18 8.99
C PRO A 105 0.51 -4.75 8.45
N PHE A 106 -0.56 -3.95 8.44
CA PHE A 106 -0.45 -2.54 8.08
C PHE A 106 0.59 -1.83 8.93
N VAL A 107 1.48 -1.11 8.25
CA VAL A 107 2.63 -0.47 8.89
C VAL A 107 2.13 0.58 9.88
N ARG A 108 2.60 0.47 11.12
CA ARG A 108 2.16 1.36 12.20
C ARG A 108 2.77 2.76 12.02
N PRO A 109 1.98 3.84 12.17
CA PRO A 109 2.54 5.19 12.24
C PRO A 109 3.39 5.34 13.51
N TYR A 110 4.63 5.80 13.37
CA TYR A 110 5.63 5.95 14.43
C TYR A 110 5.06 6.65 15.67
N LEU A 111 4.32 7.75 15.48
CA LEU A 111 3.80 8.57 16.58
C LEU A 111 2.70 7.88 17.41
N SER A 112 2.17 6.74 16.94
CA SER A 112 1.17 5.95 17.65
C SER A 112 1.75 4.89 18.60
N GLY A 113 3.02 4.47 18.39
CA GLY A 113 3.64 3.40 19.19
C GLY A 113 4.51 3.93 20.34
N ARG A 114 4.77 3.09 21.35
CA ARG A 114 5.54 3.46 22.54
C ARG A 114 6.58 2.41 22.95
N THR A 115 6.38 1.16 22.58
CA THR A 115 7.20 0.02 23.01
C THR A 115 7.87 -0.66 21.82
N ALA A 116 8.93 -1.44 22.07
CA ALA A 116 9.56 -2.24 21.01
C ALA A 116 8.58 -3.24 20.36
N GLY A 117 7.62 -3.77 21.13
CA GLY A 117 6.59 -4.67 20.62
C GLY A 117 5.64 -4.00 19.62
N ASP A 118 5.33 -2.71 19.80
CA ASP A 118 4.47 -1.96 18.87
C ASP A 118 5.06 -1.89 17.45
N PHE A 119 6.39 -1.97 17.36
CA PHE A 119 7.18 -1.83 16.14
C PHE A 119 7.83 -3.15 15.70
N ALA A 120 7.32 -4.28 16.19
CA ALA A 120 7.85 -5.60 15.86
C ALA A 120 7.88 -5.87 14.34
N CYS A 121 6.91 -5.33 13.59
CA CYS A 121 6.80 -5.45 12.13
C CYS A 121 7.23 -4.18 11.36
N GLY A 122 7.94 -3.26 12.04
CA GLY A 122 8.40 -2.00 11.45
C GLY A 122 7.55 -0.79 11.83
N ALA A 123 7.83 0.33 11.18
CA ALA A 123 7.24 1.64 11.49
C ALA A 123 7.24 2.57 10.27
N ASN A 124 6.20 3.38 10.17
CA ASN A 124 6.07 4.42 9.16
C ASN A 124 6.34 5.78 9.80
N PHE A 125 7.28 6.53 9.23
CA PHE A 125 7.70 7.87 9.66
C PHE A 125 7.15 8.99 8.78
N ALA A 126 6.52 8.65 7.66
CA ALA A 126 6.00 9.60 6.71
C ALA A 126 4.93 10.50 7.34
N VAL A 127 4.89 11.76 6.93
CA VAL A 127 3.88 12.73 7.39
C VAL A 127 3.31 13.53 6.23
N GLY A 128 1.98 13.66 6.18
CA GLY A 128 1.31 14.52 5.21
C GLY A 128 1.94 15.92 5.07
N GLY A 129 2.27 16.29 3.83
CA GLY A 129 2.91 17.57 3.50
C GLY A 129 4.42 17.65 3.77
N ALA A 130 5.07 16.56 4.20
CA ALA A 130 6.50 16.56 4.48
C ALA A 130 7.34 16.89 3.24
N THR A 131 8.45 17.59 3.45
CA THR A 131 9.44 17.91 2.42
C THR A 131 10.72 17.08 2.60
N ALA A 132 11.46 16.85 1.53
CA ALA A 132 12.80 16.30 1.65
C ALA A 132 13.71 17.28 2.39
N LEU A 133 13.72 18.55 1.95
CA LEU A 133 14.54 19.61 2.52
C LEU A 133 13.87 20.26 3.72
N SER A 134 14.67 20.75 4.66
CA SER A 134 14.13 21.48 5.81
C SER A 134 13.56 22.85 5.41
N PRO A 135 12.55 23.37 6.14
CA PRO A 135 12.01 24.72 5.91
C PRO A 135 13.07 25.84 5.86
N ALA A 136 14.17 25.67 6.59
CA ALA A 136 15.29 26.61 6.59
C ALA A 136 15.94 26.78 5.20
N PHE A 137 15.99 25.71 4.38
CA PHE A 137 16.52 25.77 3.01
C PHE A 137 15.75 26.78 2.15
N PHE A 138 14.42 26.76 2.25
CA PHE A 138 13.50 27.61 1.50
C PHE A 138 13.57 29.05 1.98
N ARG A 139 13.50 29.26 3.31
CA ARG A 139 13.58 30.59 3.92
C ARG A 139 14.90 31.30 3.59
N ALA A 140 16.02 30.57 3.61
CA ALA A 140 17.33 31.10 3.19
C ALA A 140 17.37 31.54 1.71
N ARG A 141 16.42 31.09 0.90
CA ARG A 141 16.28 31.45 -0.52
C ARG A 141 15.11 32.43 -0.76
N GLY A 142 14.58 33.04 0.29
CA GLY A 142 13.47 33.99 0.20
C GLY A 142 12.16 33.33 -0.24
N VAL A 143 11.97 32.04 0.04
CA VAL A 143 10.70 31.33 -0.16
C VAL A 143 10.07 31.12 1.22
N PRO A 144 8.91 31.74 1.51
CA PRO A 144 8.20 31.48 2.75
C PRO A 144 7.84 30.00 2.88
N MET A 145 8.19 29.40 4.02
CA MET A 145 7.88 28.00 4.32
C MET A 145 7.57 27.89 5.81
N ALA A 146 6.42 27.29 6.12
CA ALA A 146 6.04 26.98 7.49
C ALA A 146 6.98 25.91 8.09
N ASP A 147 7.02 25.81 9.41
CA ASP A 147 7.71 24.70 10.04
C ASP A 147 6.86 23.43 9.90
N ILE A 148 7.28 22.58 8.98
CA ILE A 148 6.65 21.31 8.63
C ILE A 148 7.64 20.17 8.87
N VAL A 149 7.09 18.95 8.99
CA VAL A 149 7.90 17.74 9.02
C VAL A 149 8.71 17.65 7.73
N HIS A 150 9.92 17.13 7.85
CA HIS A 150 10.82 16.94 6.73
C HIS A 150 11.71 15.72 6.98
N LEU A 151 12.37 15.24 5.94
CA LEU A 151 13.08 13.95 5.97
C LEU A 151 14.15 13.84 7.07
N ASP A 152 14.81 14.95 7.45
CA ASP A 152 15.75 14.96 8.58
C ASP A 152 15.07 14.67 9.94
N MET A 153 13.82 15.11 10.12
CA MET A 153 13.02 14.81 11.31
C MET A 153 12.58 13.35 11.32
N GLU A 154 12.15 12.81 10.17
CA GLU A 154 11.78 11.40 10.04
C GLU A 154 12.98 10.49 10.33
N MET A 155 14.17 10.84 9.82
CA MET A 155 15.41 10.13 10.16
C MET A 155 15.79 10.28 11.62
N LYS A 156 15.51 11.42 12.26
CA LYS A 156 15.69 11.56 13.72
C LYS A 156 14.77 10.59 14.46
N TRP A 157 13.50 10.49 14.09
CA TRP A 157 12.55 9.55 14.69
C TRP A 157 12.98 8.10 14.49
N PHE A 158 13.48 7.75 13.31
CA PHE A 158 14.04 6.43 13.06
C PHE A 158 15.23 6.12 13.97
N ARG A 159 16.19 7.04 14.12
CA ARG A 159 17.30 6.87 15.06
C ARG A 159 16.83 6.72 16.51
N ASP A 160 15.79 7.43 16.90
CA ASP A 160 15.21 7.29 18.23
C ASP A 160 14.51 5.94 18.41
N LEU A 161 13.84 5.42 17.37
CA LEU A 161 13.28 4.06 17.36
C LEU A 161 14.38 3.00 17.46
N LEU A 162 15.50 3.16 16.75
CA LEU A 162 16.60 2.19 16.83
C LEU A 162 17.16 2.05 18.25
N LYS A 163 17.23 3.14 19.02
CA LYS A 163 17.62 3.09 20.45
C LYS A 163 16.64 2.26 21.29
N LEU A 164 15.36 2.27 20.93
CA LEU A 164 14.32 1.49 21.60
C LEU A 164 14.38 0.00 21.21
N LEU A 165 14.58 -0.29 19.93
CA LEU A 165 14.62 -1.65 19.40
C LEU A 165 15.92 -2.39 19.73
N CYS A 166 17.02 -1.66 19.85
CA CYS A 166 18.35 -2.19 20.12
C CYS A 166 18.97 -1.50 21.33
N PRO A 167 18.48 -1.81 22.56
CA PRO A 167 19.03 -1.26 23.78
C PRO A 167 20.44 -1.79 24.00
N GLY A 168 21.44 -0.93 23.82
CA GLY A 168 22.87 -1.28 23.95
C GLY A 168 23.68 -0.75 22.77
N ASP A 169 23.84 -1.57 21.72
CA ASP A 169 24.64 -1.26 20.53
C ASP A 169 23.82 -1.45 19.24
N LEU A 170 24.01 -0.51 18.31
CA LEU A 170 23.52 -0.56 16.93
C LEU A 170 24.05 -1.79 16.18
N ALA A 171 25.21 -2.35 16.57
CA ALA A 171 25.69 -3.61 16.02
C ALA A 171 24.66 -4.74 16.18
N GLY A 172 23.92 -4.77 17.30
CA GLY A 172 22.84 -5.74 17.54
C GLY A 172 21.63 -5.56 16.62
N CYS A 173 21.48 -4.38 16.01
CA CYS A 173 20.42 -4.07 15.04
C CYS A 173 20.77 -4.50 13.61
N THR A 174 22.04 -4.80 13.30
CA THR A 174 22.51 -5.11 11.94
C THR A 174 21.70 -6.21 11.28
N GLY A 175 21.40 -7.29 12.02
CA GLY A 175 20.59 -8.40 11.51
C GLY A 175 19.15 -7.98 11.17
N MET A 176 18.52 -7.21 12.06
CA MET A 176 17.19 -6.65 11.83
C MET A 176 17.18 -5.71 10.62
N MET A 177 18.15 -4.80 10.54
CA MET A 177 18.29 -3.83 9.44
C MET A 177 18.51 -4.53 8.10
N ASN A 178 19.35 -5.56 8.07
CA ASN A 178 19.63 -6.34 6.88
C ASN A 178 18.35 -7.03 6.35
N GLN A 179 17.55 -7.60 7.25
CA GLN A 179 16.32 -8.31 6.92
C GLN A 179 15.10 -7.39 6.75
N SER A 180 15.23 -6.07 6.88
CA SER A 180 14.08 -5.15 6.77
C SER A 180 13.99 -4.56 5.36
N LEU A 181 12.76 -4.29 4.92
CA LEU A 181 12.50 -3.48 3.74
C LEU A 181 12.41 -2.01 4.12
N PHE A 182 13.07 -1.14 3.35
CA PHE A 182 13.01 0.31 3.53
C PHE A 182 12.30 0.97 2.35
N LEU A 183 11.17 1.62 2.58
CA LEU A 183 10.51 2.46 1.57
C LEU A 183 10.88 3.92 1.83
N VAL A 184 11.66 4.53 0.94
CA VAL A 184 12.16 5.92 1.09
C VAL A 184 11.42 6.83 0.13
N GLY A 185 10.15 7.10 0.42
CA GLY A 185 9.31 8.02 -0.33
C GLY A 185 7.86 7.53 -0.57
N GLU A 186 7.08 8.23 -1.40
CA GLU A 186 7.50 9.42 -2.17
C GLU A 186 7.84 10.60 -1.24
N ILE A 187 8.91 11.32 -1.60
CA ILE A 187 9.34 12.53 -0.90
C ILE A 187 10.05 13.44 -1.89
N GLY A 188 9.76 14.74 -1.80
CA GLY A 188 10.31 15.74 -2.72
C GLY A 188 9.24 16.46 -3.53
N GLY A 189 8.06 15.87 -3.74
CA GLY A 189 6.92 16.55 -4.36
C GLY A 189 6.57 17.87 -3.68
N ASN A 190 6.45 17.88 -2.34
CA ASN A 190 6.10 19.08 -1.57
C ASN A 190 7.18 20.18 -1.62
N ASP A 191 8.45 19.83 -1.85
CA ASP A 191 9.56 20.79 -2.03
C ASP A 191 9.33 21.70 -3.26
N TYR A 192 8.54 21.23 -4.22
CA TYR A 192 8.19 21.97 -5.43
C TYR A 192 6.77 22.54 -5.35
N ASN A 193 5.82 21.72 -4.90
CA ASN A 193 4.40 22.04 -4.92
C ASN A 193 4.05 23.19 -3.98
N LEU A 194 4.60 23.21 -2.76
CA LEU A 194 4.31 24.27 -1.78
C LEU A 194 4.82 25.65 -2.26
N PRO A 195 6.08 25.80 -2.75
CA PRO A 195 6.51 27.04 -3.37
C PRO A 195 5.71 27.42 -4.61
N LEU A 196 5.37 26.45 -5.47
CA LEU A 196 4.63 26.69 -6.70
C LEU A 196 3.24 27.27 -6.42
N LEU A 197 2.51 26.67 -5.47
CA LEU A 197 1.20 27.15 -5.01
C LEU A 197 1.27 28.52 -4.32
N SER A 198 2.46 28.90 -3.81
CA SER A 198 2.74 30.22 -3.22
C SER A 198 3.21 31.25 -4.26
N GLY A 199 3.16 30.92 -5.56
CA GLY A 199 3.52 31.83 -6.65
C GLY A 199 5.01 31.92 -6.97
N VAL A 200 5.84 31.00 -6.45
CA VAL A 200 7.26 30.93 -6.82
C VAL A 200 7.39 30.41 -8.25
N SER A 201 8.24 31.04 -9.06
CA SER A 201 8.42 30.64 -10.46
C SER A 201 9.01 29.24 -10.60
N ILE A 202 8.53 28.49 -11.60
CA ILE A 202 9.02 27.13 -11.89
C ILE A 202 10.53 27.11 -12.17
N THR A 203 11.09 28.18 -12.76
CA THR A 203 12.54 28.31 -12.97
C THR A 203 13.31 28.30 -11.66
N LYS A 204 12.81 28.99 -10.63
CA LYS A 204 13.43 28.99 -9.30
C LYS A 204 13.24 27.64 -8.62
N ILE A 205 12.05 27.04 -8.72
CA ILE A 205 11.74 25.73 -8.14
C ILE A 205 12.64 24.64 -8.73
N ARG A 206 12.86 24.65 -10.04
CA ARG A 206 13.77 23.72 -10.72
C ARG A 206 15.21 23.78 -10.20
N SER A 207 15.65 24.91 -9.66
CA SER A 207 16.97 25.01 -9.03
C SER A 207 17.08 24.23 -7.71
N PHE A 208 15.96 23.83 -7.11
CA PHE A 208 15.96 23.07 -5.85
C PHE A 208 16.15 21.57 -6.08
N THR A 209 15.79 21.05 -7.27
CA THR A 209 15.79 19.62 -7.58
C THR A 209 17.12 18.92 -7.24
N PRO A 210 18.31 19.47 -7.58
CA PRO A 210 19.58 18.82 -7.17
C PRO A 210 19.75 18.68 -5.66
N SER A 211 19.27 19.64 -4.87
CA SER A 211 19.34 19.58 -3.40
C SER A 211 18.35 18.55 -2.83
N VAL A 212 17.15 18.45 -3.43
CA VAL A 212 16.16 17.43 -3.06
C VAL A 212 16.73 16.03 -3.30
N ILE A 213 17.27 15.76 -4.50
CA ILE A 213 17.89 14.48 -4.84
C ILE A 213 19.08 14.17 -3.92
N ALA A 214 19.94 15.16 -3.64
CA ALA A 214 21.07 14.99 -2.72
C ALA A 214 20.60 14.62 -1.30
N LYS A 215 19.48 15.18 -0.83
CA LYS A 215 18.91 14.86 0.48
C LYS A 215 18.34 13.44 0.55
N ILE A 216 17.65 12.99 -0.50
CA ILE A 216 17.20 11.60 -0.63
C ILE A 216 18.41 10.65 -0.67
N SER A 217 19.41 10.95 -1.49
CA SER A 217 20.67 10.18 -1.59
C SER A 217 21.41 10.07 -0.25
N SER A 218 21.51 11.18 0.50
CA SER A 218 22.09 11.20 1.84
C SER A 218 21.32 10.31 2.82
N THR A 219 19.99 10.28 2.74
CA THR A 219 19.13 9.47 3.60
C THR A 219 19.33 7.98 3.30
N ILE A 220 19.34 7.60 2.02
CA ILE A 220 19.63 6.24 1.57
C ILE A 220 21.03 5.80 2.06
N THR A 221 22.03 6.66 1.90
CA THR A 221 23.40 6.39 2.33
C THR A 221 23.48 6.17 3.84
N GLU A 222 22.75 6.96 4.64
CA GLU A 222 22.68 6.77 6.09
C GLU A 222 22.02 5.42 6.44
N LEU A 223 20.88 5.08 5.82
CA LEU A 223 20.20 3.79 6.04
C LEU A 223 21.11 2.60 5.70
N ILE A 224 21.85 2.68 4.59
CA ILE A 224 22.85 1.66 4.21
C ILE A 224 23.96 1.57 5.27
N GLY A 225 24.46 2.70 5.75
CA GLY A 225 25.45 2.76 6.83
C GLY A 225 24.95 2.15 8.15
N LEU A 226 23.64 2.21 8.39
CA LEU A 226 22.97 1.56 9.52
C LEU A 226 22.65 0.07 9.28
N GLY A 227 22.95 -0.46 8.09
CA GLY A 227 22.84 -1.89 7.77
C GLY A 227 21.68 -2.27 6.84
N ALA A 228 20.94 -1.31 6.28
CA ALA A 228 19.88 -1.60 5.31
C ALA A 228 20.44 -2.29 4.04
N LYS A 229 19.77 -3.35 3.58
CA LYS A 229 20.14 -4.10 2.37
C LYS A 229 19.11 -4.08 1.26
N THR A 230 17.86 -3.74 1.54
CA THR A 230 16.83 -3.55 0.52
C THR A 230 16.10 -2.24 0.71
N LEU A 231 16.20 -1.35 -0.29
CA LEU A 231 15.54 -0.06 -0.30
C LEU A 231 14.70 0.08 -1.57
N VAL A 232 13.46 0.55 -1.43
CA VAL A 232 12.57 0.95 -2.51
C VAL A 232 12.44 2.46 -2.47
N VAL A 233 12.70 3.11 -3.60
CA VAL A 233 12.75 4.56 -3.72
C VAL A 233 11.83 5.00 -4.85
N PRO A 234 10.61 5.44 -4.54
CA PRO A 234 9.67 5.90 -5.55
C PRO A 234 10.06 7.28 -6.10
N GLY A 235 9.82 7.47 -7.41
CA GLY A 235 9.84 8.80 -8.03
C GLY A 235 8.52 9.55 -7.83
N ASN A 236 8.47 10.79 -8.33
CA ASN A 236 7.26 11.60 -8.34
C ASN A 236 6.20 11.04 -9.30
N LEU A 237 4.93 11.16 -8.91
CA LEU A 237 3.76 10.93 -9.77
C LEU A 237 3.70 11.91 -10.97
N PRO A 238 2.88 11.65 -12.00
CA PRO A 238 2.66 12.60 -13.10
C PRO A 238 1.80 13.79 -12.62
N ILE A 239 2.45 14.77 -11.99
CA ILE A 239 1.72 15.85 -11.30
C ILE A 239 0.90 16.73 -12.24
N GLY A 240 1.21 16.76 -13.55
CA GLY A 240 0.39 17.49 -14.52
C GLY A 240 -1.03 16.96 -14.66
N CYS A 241 -1.29 15.74 -14.18
CA CYS A 241 -2.59 15.11 -14.19
C CYS A 241 -3.41 15.36 -12.90
N VAL A 242 -2.83 16.05 -11.90
CA VAL A 242 -3.48 16.28 -10.61
C VAL A 242 -4.61 17.32 -10.76
N PRO A 243 -5.86 17.01 -10.35
CA PRO A 243 -7.02 17.87 -10.57
C PRO A 243 -6.86 19.32 -10.07
N ASN A 244 -6.29 19.52 -8.88
CA ASN A 244 -6.04 20.87 -8.36
C ASN A 244 -5.04 21.66 -9.21
N TYR A 245 -4.02 21.02 -9.77
CA TYR A 245 -3.07 21.70 -10.65
C TYR A 245 -3.67 22.01 -12.02
N LEU A 246 -4.49 21.11 -12.56
CA LEU A 246 -5.29 21.39 -13.76
C LEU A 246 -6.21 22.60 -13.56
N MET A 247 -6.88 22.72 -12.41
CA MET A 247 -7.70 23.88 -12.09
C MET A 247 -6.89 25.17 -11.95
N ILE A 248 -5.79 25.14 -11.20
CA ILE A 248 -4.99 26.32 -10.83
C ILE A 248 -4.17 26.84 -12.03
N PHE A 249 -3.54 25.94 -12.79
CA PHE A 249 -2.62 26.26 -13.88
C PHE A 249 -3.24 26.07 -15.27
N LYS A 250 -4.57 26.05 -15.35
CA LYS A 250 -5.29 25.95 -16.62
C LYS A 250 -4.77 26.96 -17.63
N SER A 251 -4.52 26.48 -18.84
CA SER A 251 -4.19 27.28 -20.01
C SER A 251 -5.32 27.25 -21.04
N GLY A 252 -5.44 28.33 -21.82
CA GLY A 252 -6.31 28.39 -23.00
C GLY A 252 -5.67 27.81 -24.26
N LYS A 253 -4.39 27.43 -24.20
CA LYS A 253 -3.64 26.84 -25.32
C LYS A 253 -3.71 25.33 -25.24
N LYS A 254 -4.11 24.67 -26.34
CA LYS A 254 -4.22 23.21 -26.38
C LYS A 254 -2.86 22.52 -26.27
N GLU A 255 -1.81 23.20 -26.73
CA GLU A 255 -0.44 22.69 -26.78
C GLU A 255 0.18 22.52 -25.39
N ASP A 256 -0.36 23.21 -24.38
CA ASP A 256 0.09 23.10 -22.99
C ASP A 256 -0.39 21.80 -22.32
N TYR A 257 -1.28 21.06 -22.99
CA TYR A 257 -1.78 19.77 -22.54
C TYR A 257 -1.23 18.62 -23.40
N GLU A 258 -1.14 17.45 -22.80
CA GLU A 258 -0.90 16.18 -23.49
C GLU A 258 -2.18 15.75 -24.21
N SER A 259 -2.06 15.35 -25.48
CA SER A 259 -3.24 15.04 -26.32
C SER A 259 -3.94 13.76 -25.91
N GLU A 260 -3.22 12.80 -25.33
CA GLU A 260 -3.74 11.48 -24.97
C GLU A 260 -4.44 11.50 -23.61
N THR A 261 -3.86 12.21 -22.64
CA THR A 261 -4.29 12.19 -21.24
C THR A 261 -5.04 13.44 -20.82
N GLY A 262 -4.82 14.58 -21.49
CA GLY A 262 -5.31 15.88 -21.05
C GLY A 262 -4.53 16.49 -19.88
N CYS A 263 -3.41 15.91 -19.48
CA CYS A 263 -2.55 16.42 -18.40
C CYS A 263 -1.75 17.65 -18.82
N LEU A 264 -1.36 18.50 -17.86
CA LEU A 264 -0.47 19.64 -18.10
C LEU A 264 0.95 19.15 -18.42
N ARG A 265 1.38 19.37 -19.67
CA ARG A 265 2.63 18.86 -20.21
C ARG A 265 3.85 19.32 -19.41
N TRP A 266 3.96 20.63 -19.17
CA TRP A 266 5.15 21.21 -18.51
C TRP A 266 5.34 20.71 -17.07
N MET A 267 4.26 20.32 -16.39
CA MET A 267 4.30 19.76 -15.04
C MET A 267 4.73 18.29 -15.05
N ASN A 268 4.25 17.51 -16.02
CA ASN A 268 4.72 16.15 -16.24
C ASN A 268 6.19 16.12 -16.65
N GLU A 269 6.62 17.00 -17.55
CA GLU A 269 8.04 17.19 -17.90
C GLU A 269 8.90 17.53 -16.67
N PHE A 270 8.36 18.28 -15.71
CA PHE A 270 9.06 18.59 -14.47
C PHE A 270 9.18 17.37 -13.55
N SER A 271 8.12 16.55 -13.44
CA SER A 271 8.15 15.28 -12.68
C SER A 271 9.15 14.29 -13.29
N GLN A 272 9.15 14.16 -14.62
CA GLN A 272 10.13 13.37 -15.35
C GLN A 272 11.57 13.87 -15.14
N TYR A 273 11.77 15.20 -15.08
CA TYR A 273 13.08 15.77 -14.78
C TYR A 273 13.59 15.38 -13.37
N HIS A 274 12.73 15.46 -12.34
CA HIS A 274 13.07 14.94 -11.02
C HIS A 274 13.45 13.46 -11.10
N ASN A 275 12.57 12.64 -11.68
CA ASN A 275 12.71 11.19 -11.70
C ASN A 275 13.98 10.76 -12.44
N LYS A 276 14.32 11.45 -13.54
CA LYS A 276 15.59 11.24 -14.23
C LYS A 276 16.80 11.47 -13.34
N LEU A 277 16.84 12.58 -12.60
CA LEU A 277 17.96 12.86 -11.69
C LEU A 277 18.02 11.86 -10.54
N LEU A 278 16.86 11.43 -10.03
CA LEU A 278 16.78 10.39 -9.01
C LEU A 278 17.35 9.08 -9.53
N ILE A 279 16.91 8.61 -10.70
CA ILE A 279 17.41 7.39 -11.35
C ILE A 279 18.94 7.46 -11.54
N ASP A 280 19.45 8.56 -12.10
CA ASP A 280 20.88 8.77 -12.33
C ASP A 280 21.68 8.70 -11.00
N GLU A 281 21.11 9.18 -9.89
CA GLU A 281 21.73 9.13 -8.56
C GLU A 281 21.65 7.74 -7.94
N LEU A 282 20.52 7.04 -8.05
CA LEU A 282 20.36 5.66 -7.58
C LEU A 282 21.32 4.72 -8.32
N GLU A 283 21.57 4.94 -9.61
CA GLU A 283 22.59 4.19 -10.35
C GLU A 283 24.01 4.38 -9.79
N LYS A 284 24.35 5.58 -9.33
CA LYS A 284 25.64 5.81 -8.66
C LYS A 284 25.69 5.08 -7.33
N LEU A 285 24.63 5.17 -6.53
CA LEU A 285 24.56 4.49 -5.23
C LEU A 285 24.68 2.96 -5.39
N ARG A 286 24.04 2.36 -6.40
CA ARG A 286 24.20 0.93 -6.70
C ARG A 286 25.65 0.54 -7.02
N LYS A 287 26.39 1.41 -7.72
CA LYS A 287 27.82 1.18 -8.01
C LYS A 287 28.69 1.28 -6.75
N LEU A 288 28.32 2.17 -5.83
CA LEU A 288 29.02 2.35 -4.55
C LEU A 288 28.68 1.26 -3.53
N HIS A 289 27.48 0.67 -3.62
CA HIS A 289 26.94 -0.32 -2.69
C HIS A 289 26.43 -1.55 -3.46
N PRO A 290 27.32 -2.33 -4.11
CA PRO A 290 26.93 -3.46 -4.97
C PRO A 290 26.24 -4.60 -4.21
N ASP A 291 26.35 -4.63 -2.88
CA ASP A 291 25.73 -5.58 -1.97
C ASP A 291 24.37 -5.12 -1.42
N VAL A 292 23.86 -3.98 -1.89
CA VAL A 292 22.57 -3.41 -1.50
C VAL A 292 21.62 -3.39 -2.70
N ALA A 293 20.43 -3.96 -2.51
CA ALA A 293 19.33 -3.84 -3.46
C ALA A 293 18.65 -2.47 -3.32
N ILE A 294 19.03 -1.53 -4.19
CA ILE A 294 18.39 -0.21 -4.30
C ILE A 294 17.44 -0.25 -5.49
N ILE A 295 16.13 -0.24 -5.25
CA ILE A 295 15.08 -0.41 -6.25
C ILE A 295 14.42 0.94 -6.50
N TYR A 296 14.49 1.42 -7.75
CA TYR A 296 13.67 2.56 -8.17
C TYR A 296 12.25 2.06 -8.42
N ALA A 297 11.26 2.72 -7.82
CA ALA A 297 9.84 2.47 -8.07
C ALA A 297 9.28 3.57 -8.96
N ASP A 298 8.92 3.22 -10.18
CA ASP A 298 8.41 4.16 -11.18
C ASP A 298 6.93 4.47 -10.96
N TYR A 299 6.65 5.23 -9.90
CA TYR A 299 5.32 5.74 -9.60
C TYR A 299 4.76 6.56 -10.76
N TYR A 300 5.61 7.27 -11.51
CA TYR A 300 5.18 8.02 -12.68
C TYR A 300 4.57 7.09 -13.73
N GLY A 301 5.33 6.09 -14.17
CA GLY A 301 4.88 5.15 -15.19
C GLY A 301 3.66 4.34 -14.73
N ALA A 302 3.71 3.82 -13.50
CA ALA A 302 2.61 3.01 -12.96
C ALA A 302 1.31 3.81 -12.82
N ALA A 303 1.38 5.09 -12.42
CA ALA A 303 0.22 5.96 -12.36
C ALA A 303 -0.27 6.39 -13.75
N MET A 304 0.63 6.50 -14.74
CA MET A 304 0.26 6.88 -16.12
C MET A 304 -0.77 5.92 -16.74
N GLU A 305 -0.72 4.63 -16.40
CA GLU A 305 -1.70 3.64 -16.86
C GLU A 305 -3.14 3.98 -16.46
N VAL A 306 -3.34 4.63 -15.31
CA VAL A 306 -4.66 5.10 -14.86
C VAL A 306 -5.17 6.21 -15.79
N PHE A 307 -4.29 7.15 -16.16
CA PHE A 307 -4.64 8.28 -17.03
C PHE A 307 -4.83 7.87 -18.49
N LEU A 308 -4.18 6.77 -18.92
CA LEU A 308 -4.35 6.16 -20.24
C LEU A 308 -5.55 5.22 -20.34
N SER A 309 -6.28 5.01 -19.23
CA SER A 309 -7.44 4.10 -19.17
C SER A 309 -8.75 4.83 -18.83
N PRO A 310 -9.19 5.84 -19.63
CA PRO A 310 -10.35 6.67 -19.33
C PRO A 310 -11.69 5.91 -19.36
N GLU A 311 -11.71 4.70 -19.94
CA GLU A 311 -12.88 3.82 -19.94
C GLU A 311 -13.06 3.08 -18.60
N GLN A 312 -11.99 2.98 -17.80
CA GLN A 312 -11.98 2.33 -16.49
C GLN A 312 -12.04 3.36 -15.35
N PHE A 313 -11.40 4.51 -15.54
CA PHE A 313 -11.32 5.58 -14.56
C PHE A 313 -11.78 6.91 -15.18
N ASP A 314 -12.43 7.76 -14.39
CA ASP A 314 -12.41 9.21 -14.54
C ASP A 314 -11.09 9.70 -13.89
N PRO A 315 -10.01 9.87 -14.66
CA PRO A 315 -8.68 9.91 -14.07
C PRO A 315 -8.28 11.35 -13.68
N LEU A 316 -8.91 12.36 -14.28
CA LEU A 316 -8.60 13.77 -14.08
C LEU A 316 -9.59 14.51 -13.16
N THR A 317 -10.61 13.83 -12.67
CA THR A 317 -11.60 14.41 -11.75
C THR A 317 -11.37 13.88 -10.34
N ALA A 318 -11.49 14.76 -9.33
CA ALA A 318 -11.51 14.34 -7.94
C ALA A 318 -12.89 13.74 -7.59
N CYS A 319 -12.90 12.54 -6.99
CA CYS A 319 -14.12 11.94 -6.47
C CYS A 319 -14.73 12.79 -5.35
N CYS A 320 -13.89 13.29 -4.44
CA CYS A 320 -14.27 14.07 -3.29
C CYS A 320 -13.71 15.49 -3.36
N GLY A 321 -14.57 16.49 -3.35
CA GLY A 321 -14.12 17.88 -3.49
C GLY A 321 -15.24 18.87 -3.70
N GLY A 322 -14.91 20.01 -4.31
CA GLY A 322 -15.90 21.06 -4.59
C GLY A 322 -16.58 20.90 -5.94
N GLY A 323 -17.71 21.58 -6.15
CA GLY A 323 -18.46 21.52 -7.41
C GLY A 323 -17.86 22.26 -8.61
N GLY A 324 -16.54 22.49 -8.64
CA GLY A 324 -15.86 23.20 -9.74
C GLY A 324 -15.28 22.27 -10.82
N PRO A 325 -14.55 22.82 -11.81
CA PRO A 325 -13.85 22.02 -12.82
C PRO A 325 -12.94 20.97 -12.17
N TYR A 326 -12.88 19.77 -12.77
CA TYR A 326 -12.11 18.63 -12.25
C TYR A 326 -12.52 18.17 -10.83
N GLY A 327 -13.73 18.49 -10.37
CA GLY A 327 -14.23 18.09 -9.05
C GLY A 327 -13.58 18.82 -7.87
N VAL A 328 -12.92 19.95 -8.12
CA VAL A 328 -12.19 20.74 -7.11
C VAL A 328 -12.66 22.18 -7.04
N SER A 329 -12.36 22.87 -5.93
CA SER A 329 -12.70 24.27 -5.71
C SER A 329 -11.64 24.98 -4.87
N GLY A 330 -11.49 26.30 -5.06
CA GLY A 330 -10.65 27.13 -4.19
C GLY A 330 -11.24 27.38 -2.80
N THR A 331 -12.53 27.13 -2.59
CA THR A 331 -13.24 27.45 -1.32
C THR A 331 -13.76 26.23 -0.56
N ALA A 332 -13.83 25.07 -1.20
CA ALA A 332 -14.29 23.81 -0.60
C ALA A 332 -13.30 22.69 -0.92
N ARG A 333 -13.06 21.81 0.06
CA ARG A 333 -12.14 20.67 -0.05
C ARG A 333 -12.86 19.42 0.44
N CYS A 334 -12.39 18.24 0.04
CA CYS A 334 -12.91 16.99 0.58
C CYS A 334 -12.96 17.04 2.12
N GLY A 335 -14.10 16.73 2.75
CA GLY A 335 -14.24 16.78 4.22
C GLY A 335 -14.27 18.19 4.85
N TYR A 336 -14.24 19.28 4.06
CA TYR A 336 -14.27 20.65 4.60
C TYR A 336 -15.09 21.62 3.73
N GLY A 337 -16.08 22.26 4.33
CA GLY A 337 -17.00 23.17 3.65
C GLY A 337 -18.09 22.41 2.87
N GLU A 338 -18.61 23.03 1.81
CA GLU A 338 -19.59 22.40 0.92
C GLU A 338 -18.88 21.52 -0.12
N TYR A 339 -18.61 20.27 0.24
CA TYR A 339 -18.00 19.28 -0.63
C TYR A 339 -19.01 18.23 -1.10
N LYS A 340 -18.67 17.54 -2.17
CA LYS A 340 -19.36 16.36 -2.71
C LYS A 340 -18.41 15.18 -2.71
N VAL A 341 -18.99 13.99 -2.65
CA VAL A 341 -18.32 12.72 -2.85
C VAL A 341 -18.99 12.05 -4.05
N CYS A 342 -18.22 11.42 -4.91
CA CYS A 342 -18.74 10.67 -6.04
C CYS A 342 -19.49 9.41 -5.58
N ASP A 343 -20.33 8.85 -6.45
CA ASP A 343 -21.12 7.67 -6.09
C ASP A 343 -20.29 6.37 -6.02
N ASP A 344 -19.18 6.31 -6.77
CA ASP A 344 -18.33 5.12 -6.87
C ASP A 344 -16.84 5.50 -6.94
N PRO A 345 -16.14 5.56 -5.78
CA PRO A 345 -14.71 5.90 -5.71
C PRO A 345 -13.80 4.97 -6.50
N GLN A 346 -14.25 3.74 -6.84
CA GLN A 346 -13.44 2.78 -7.60
C GLN A 346 -13.20 3.19 -9.05
N LYS A 347 -14.01 4.12 -9.56
CA LYS A 347 -13.92 4.65 -10.92
C LYS A 347 -13.14 5.96 -11.01
N PHE A 348 -12.51 6.44 -9.94
CA PHE A 348 -11.82 7.73 -9.98
C PHE A 348 -10.32 7.57 -9.83
N GLY A 349 -9.54 8.32 -10.63
CA GLY A 349 -8.08 8.36 -10.50
C GLY A 349 -7.61 9.18 -9.29
N SER A 350 -8.42 10.16 -8.85
CA SER A 350 -8.11 11.03 -7.72
C SER A 350 -9.20 11.01 -6.66
N TRP A 351 -8.78 10.95 -5.39
CA TRP A 351 -9.65 11.09 -4.25
C TRP A 351 -10.03 12.55 -4.01
N ASP A 352 -9.07 13.39 -3.60
CA ASP A 352 -9.34 14.76 -3.11
C ASP A 352 -8.81 15.88 -4.02
N GLY A 353 -8.35 15.51 -5.21
CA GLY A 353 -7.75 16.41 -6.19
C GLY A 353 -6.26 16.68 -5.98
N PHE A 354 -5.63 16.12 -4.94
CA PHE A 354 -4.18 16.02 -4.80
C PHE A 354 -3.72 14.56 -4.75
N HIS A 355 -4.49 13.71 -4.08
CA HIS A 355 -4.13 12.33 -3.82
C HIS A 355 -4.93 11.36 -4.70
N PRO A 356 -4.34 10.22 -5.07
CA PRO A 356 -5.04 9.11 -5.68
C PRO A 356 -6.16 8.52 -4.80
N SER A 357 -7.17 7.93 -5.45
CA SER A 357 -8.12 7.04 -4.76
C SER A 357 -7.45 5.73 -4.34
N GLU A 358 -8.09 4.97 -3.45
CA GLU A 358 -7.64 3.61 -3.12
C GLU A 358 -7.52 2.75 -4.39
N ALA A 359 -8.45 2.88 -5.33
CA ALA A 359 -8.43 2.12 -6.58
C ALA A 359 -7.22 2.47 -7.45
N ALA A 360 -6.89 3.76 -7.56
CA ALA A 360 -5.70 4.21 -8.26
C ALA A 360 -4.41 3.79 -7.54
N TYR A 361 -4.34 3.90 -6.21
CA TYR A 361 -3.22 3.39 -5.43
C TYR A 361 -3.03 1.87 -5.61
N LYS A 362 -4.13 1.12 -5.68
CA LYS A 362 -4.10 -0.33 -5.96
C LYS A 362 -3.53 -0.61 -7.35
N ALA A 363 -3.96 0.12 -8.37
CA ALA A 363 -3.44 -0.03 -9.73
C ALA A 363 -1.92 0.23 -9.78
N ILE A 364 -1.48 1.32 -9.13
CA ILE A 364 -0.05 1.64 -8.99
C ILE A 364 0.70 0.50 -8.29
N ALA A 365 0.20 0.03 -7.14
CA ALA A 365 0.84 -1.05 -6.39
C ALA A 365 0.95 -2.35 -7.19
N ILE A 366 -0.08 -2.72 -7.95
CA ILE A 366 -0.06 -3.88 -8.85
C ILE A 366 1.01 -3.71 -9.93
N GLY A 367 1.08 -2.52 -10.55
CA GLY A 367 2.12 -2.21 -11.54
C GLY A 367 3.54 -2.36 -10.97
N LEU A 368 3.76 -1.95 -9.72
CA LEU A 368 5.07 -2.09 -9.07
C LEU A 368 5.43 -3.54 -8.73
N LEU A 369 4.46 -4.29 -8.20
CA LEU A 369 4.65 -5.66 -7.72
C LEU A 369 4.74 -6.69 -8.85
N ARG A 370 3.93 -6.52 -9.91
CA ARG A 370 3.76 -7.50 -10.99
C ARG A 370 4.18 -6.99 -12.36
N GLY A 371 4.29 -5.68 -12.54
CA GLY A 371 4.64 -5.05 -13.81
C GLY A 371 6.13 -4.76 -13.95
N SER A 372 6.45 -3.88 -14.90
CA SER A 372 7.81 -3.44 -15.24
C SER A 372 8.23 -2.13 -14.56
N TYR A 373 7.42 -1.61 -13.63
CA TYR A 373 7.62 -0.30 -13.01
C TYR A 373 8.59 -0.31 -11.83
N THR A 374 9.48 -1.32 -11.75
CA THR A 374 10.58 -1.36 -10.77
C THR A 374 11.90 -1.68 -11.45
N GLN A 375 12.96 -0.95 -11.06
CA GLN A 375 14.30 -1.14 -11.60
C GLN A 375 15.35 -1.18 -10.49
N PRO A 376 16.08 -2.30 -10.28
CA PRO A 376 15.80 -3.62 -10.85
C PRO A 376 14.41 -4.14 -10.45
N SER A 377 13.90 -5.15 -11.15
CA SER A 377 12.57 -5.71 -10.85
C SER A 377 12.48 -6.17 -9.40
N PHE A 378 11.38 -5.81 -8.75
CA PHE A 378 11.07 -6.16 -7.37
C PHE A 378 11.14 -7.68 -7.16
N ALA A 379 10.53 -8.47 -8.06
CA ALA A 379 10.54 -9.92 -8.00
C ALA A 379 11.95 -10.54 -8.08
N THR A 380 12.85 -9.95 -8.87
CA THR A 380 14.24 -10.45 -9.03
C THR A 380 15.14 -10.08 -7.84
N THR A 381 14.78 -9.04 -7.09
CA THR A 381 15.54 -8.62 -5.90
C THR A 381 15.10 -9.37 -4.64
N THR A 382 13.92 -10.00 -4.67
CA THR A 382 13.36 -10.82 -3.59
C THR A 382 13.52 -12.32 -3.85
N ASN A 383 14.67 -12.80 -4.34
CA ASN A 383 14.94 -14.22 -4.66
C ASN A 383 14.67 -15.22 -3.51
N SER A 384 14.35 -14.73 -2.32
CA SER A 384 13.99 -15.53 -1.14
C SER A 384 12.50 -15.50 -0.81
N CYS A 385 11.65 -14.84 -1.61
CA CYS A 385 10.21 -14.76 -1.34
C CYS A 385 9.34 -15.49 -2.38
N PRO A 386 8.77 -16.66 -2.03
CA PRO A 386 7.84 -17.39 -2.89
C PRO A 386 6.57 -16.59 -3.21
N GLN A 387 6.06 -15.80 -2.25
CA GLN A 387 4.83 -15.02 -2.37
C GLN A 387 4.86 -14.05 -3.57
N ILE A 388 5.95 -13.29 -3.69
CA ILE A 388 6.15 -12.35 -4.81
C ILE A 388 6.41 -13.12 -6.11
N THR A 389 7.07 -14.28 -6.03
CA THR A 389 7.39 -15.10 -7.20
C THR A 389 6.11 -15.72 -7.80
N GLU A 390 5.17 -16.20 -7.00
CA GLU A 390 3.85 -16.68 -7.45
C GLU A 390 2.99 -15.56 -8.04
N LEU A 391 3.02 -14.38 -7.42
CA LEU A 391 2.40 -13.15 -7.95
C LEU A 391 2.97 -12.75 -9.33
N SER A 392 4.24 -13.05 -9.60
CA SER A 392 4.93 -12.75 -10.86
C SER A 392 4.81 -13.87 -11.91
N SER A 393 4.66 -15.14 -11.50
CA SER A 393 4.62 -16.30 -12.39
C SER A 393 3.23 -16.63 -12.92
N SER A 394 2.17 -16.07 -12.31
CA SER A 394 0.78 -16.23 -12.75
C SER A 394 0.40 -15.38 -13.98
N VAL A 395 1.36 -14.77 -14.69
CA VAL A 395 1.08 -13.85 -15.82
C VAL A 395 1.49 -14.48 -17.16
N GLU A 396 0.56 -15.24 -17.76
CA GLU A 396 0.31 -15.05 -19.19
C GLU A 396 -0.44 -13.72 -19.32
N TYR A 397 0.07 -12.81 -20.14
CA TYR A 397 -0.60 -11.55 -20.47
C TYR A 397 -1.97 -11.85 -21.08
N LYS A 398 -3.03 -11.80 -20.27
CA LYS A 398 -4.37 -11.49 -20.76
C LYS A 398 -4.59 -10.00 -20.58
N VAL A 399 -4.60 -9.30 -21.71
CA VAL A 399 -5.21 -7.98 -21.87
C VAL A 399 -6.57 -8.02 -21.16
N CYS A 400 -6.86 -7.02 -20.33
CA CYS A 400 -8.15 -6.90 -19.62
C CYS A 400 -9.33 -6.54 -20.56
N ASP A 401 -9.38 -7.15 -21.73
CA ASP A 401 -10.53 -7.17 -22.64
C ASP A 401 -10.99 -8.64 -22.76
N ASP A 402 -11.55 -9.18 -21.67
CA ASP A 402 -12.32 -10.44 -21.74
C ASP A 402 -13.74 -10.22 -21.20
N PRO A 403 -14.73 -10.00 -22.09
CA PRO A 403 -16.13 -9.90 -21.71
C PRO A 403 -16.71 -11.19 -21.10
N GLN A 404 -15.96 -12.30 -21.04
CA GLN A 404 -16.45 -13.58 -20.50
C GLN A 404 -16.34 -13.72 -18.98
N LEU A 405 -15.86 -12.71 -18.25
CA LEU A 405 -15.94 -12.66 -16.77
C LEU A 405 -17.29 -12.14 -16.24
N TYR A 406 -18.19 -11.70 -17.13
CA TYR A 406 -19.61 -11.58 -16.80
C TYR A 406 -20.30 -12.93 -17.04
N GLY A 407 -20.13 -13.85 -16.09
CA GLY A 407 -21.02 -15.00 -15.97
C GLY A 407 -22.45 -14.53 -15.72
N SER A 408 -23.36 -14.91 -16.62
CA SER A 408 -24.79 -14.62 -16.59
C SER A 408 -25.40 -14.90 -15.21
N TRP A 409 -25.94 -13.88 -14.57
CA TRP A 409 -26.91 -14.06 -13.48
C TRP A 409 -28.31 -14.17 -14.07
N ASP A 410 -28.61 -15.33 -14.66
CA ASP A 410 -29.98 -15.73 -14.95
C ASP A 410 -30.32 -17.00 -14.15
N GLY A 411 -31.23 -16.83 -13.19
CA GLY A 411 -32.11 -17.88 -12.71
C GLY A 411 -31.56 -18.87 -11.68
N TYR A 412 -31.60 -18.50 -10.39
CA TYR A 412 -31.94 -19.46 -9.33
C TYR A 412 -32.70 -18.75 -8.20
N HIS A 413 -33.97 -19.09 -8.04
CA HIS A 413 -34.78 -18.71 -6.88
C HIS A 413 -34.20 -19.34 -5.60
N PRO A 414 -33.95 -18.57 -4.53
CA PRO A 414 -33.63 -19.16 -3.24
C PRO A 414 -34.90 -19.76 -2.61
N SER A 415 -34.80 -21.03 -2.19
CA SER A 415 -35.86 -21.73 -1.47
C SER A 415 -36.14 -21.06 -0.11
N GLU A 416 -37.40 -21.20 0.33
CA GLU A 416 -38.04 -20.65 1.53
C GLU A 416 -37.33 -20.94 2.88
N ALA A 417 -36.21 -21.67 2.87
CA ALA A 417 -35.42 -22.01 4.06
C ALA A 417 -34.43 -20.91 4.48
N VAL A 418 -33.99 -20.04 3.56
CA VAL A 418 -33.00 -18.98 3.88
C VAL A 418 -33.64 -17.78 4.58
N PHE A 419 -34.91 -17.47 4.27
CA PHE A 419 -35.64 -16.38 4.91
C PHE A 419 -36.01 -16.64 6.38
N LYS A 420 -36.12 -17.91 6.81
CA LYS A 420 -36.41 -18.26 8.21
C LYS A 420 -35.20 -18.18 9.14
N ALA A 421 -33.97 -18.25 8.61
CA ALA A 421 -32.76 -18.13 9.43
C ALA A 421 -32.40 -16.68 9.78
N ILE A 422 -32.74 -15.72 8.90
CA ILE A 422 -32.44 -14.29 9.11
C ILE A 422 -33.49 -13.62 10.03
N ALA A 423 -34.73 -14.11 10.04
CA ALA A 423 -35.81 -13.53 10.84
C ALA A 423 -35.78 -13.85 12.34
N ILE A 424 -34.95 -14.81 12.80
CA ILE A 424 -34.84 -15.17 14.23
C ILE A 424 -33.65 -14.49 14.92
N GLY A 425 -32.68 -13.96 14.17
CA GLY A 425 -31.54 -13.21 14.71
C GLY A 425 -31.83 -11.76 15.11
N LEU A 426 -32.94 -11.18 14.64
CA LEU A 426 -33.28 -9.76 14.82
C LEU A 426 -34.10 -9.44 16.09
N LEU A 427 -34.24 -10.37 17.04
CA LEU A 427 -35.07 -10.16 18.24
C LEU A 427 -34.36 -10.30 19.60
N ARG A 428 -33.02 -10.33 19.65
CA ARG A 428 -32.30 -10.26 20.94
C ARG A 428 -31.11 -9.29 20.86
N GLY A 429 -31.38 -8.02 21.15
CA GLY A 429 -30.37 -6.99 21.26
C GLY A 429 -29.43 -7.22 22.46
N SER A 430 -28.13 -7.06 22.23
CA SER A 430 -27.09 -6.80 23.24
C SER A 430 -25.79 -6.41 22.53
N TYR A 431 -25.44 -5.12 22.53
CA TYR A 431 -24.11 -4.64 22.14
C TYR A 431 -23.25 -4.45 23.40
N THR A 432 -22.08 -5.09 23.45
CA THR A 432 -20.99 -4.74 24.37
C THR A 432 -19.65 -4.81 23.65
N GLN A 433 -18.84 -3.75 23.80
CA GLN A 433 -17.46 -3.61 23.32
C GLN A 433 -16.51 -4.61 24.02
N ALA A 434 -15.59 -5.24 23.26
CA ALA A 434 -14.29 -5.79 23.72
C ALA A 434 -13.50 -6.42 22.54
N PRO A 435 -12.16 -6.59 22.65
CA PRO A 435 -11.19 -6.44 21.55
C PRO A 435 -10.94 -7.70 20.70
N LEU A 436 -10.43 -7.46 19.48
CA LEU A 436 -9.96 -8.47 18.53
C LEU A 436 -8.75 -9.23 19.11
N ALA A 437 -8.99 -10.47 19.53
CA ALA A 437 -7.99 -11.52 19.69
C ALA A 437 -8.34 -12.68 18.72
N CYS A 438 -7.33 -13.20 18.02
CA CYS A 438 -7.45 -14.28 17.04
C CYS A 438 -8.13 -15.53 17.62
N PRO A 439 -9.01 -16.24 16.87
CA PRO A 439 -9.40 -17.58 17.23
C PRO A 439 -8.38 -18.59 16.70
N GLN A 440 -7.73 -19.30 17.61
CA GLN A 440 -7.46 -20.72 17.41
C GLN A 440 -8.75 -21.50 17.69
N ILE A 441 -9.10 -22.44 16.82
CA ILE A 441 -10.11 -23.45 17.09
C ILE A 441 -9.51 -24.82 16.82
N THR A 442 -9.44 -25.64 17.86
CA THR A 442 -9.58 -27.10 17.76
C THR A 442 -10.67 -27.54 18.72
N GLU A 443 -11.61 -28.31 18.20
CA GLU A 443 -12.73 -28.91 18.94
C GLU A 443 -12.26 -30.01 19.89
N LEU A 444 -13.01 -30.17 20.99
CA LEU A 444 -13.12 -31.44 21.70
C LEU A 444 -14.60 -31.63 22.07
N GLY A 445 -15.28 -32.54 21.37
CA GLY A 445 -16.58 -33.05 21.76
C GLY A 445 -16.44 -34.20 22.75
N SER A 446 -17.28 -34.23 23.80
CA SER A 446 -18.23 -35.32 24.05
C SER A 446 -18.91 -35.19 25.42
N SER A 447 -20.24 -35.25 25.37
CA SER A 447 -21.20 -35.77 26.37
C SER A 447 -20.98 -35.48 27.85
N VAL A 448 -21.83 -34.63 28.43
CA VAL A 448 -22.37 -34.84 29.78
C VAL A 448 -23.86 -34.48 29.80
N GLU A 449 -24.67 -35.41 30.32
CA GLU A 449 -26.12 -35.32 30.50
C GLU A 449 -26.53 -34.16 31.42
N TYR A 450 -27.65 -33.51 31.06
CA TYR A 450 -28.32 -32.54 31.92
C TYR A 450 -29.06 -33.24 33.06
N LYS A 451 -28.74 -32.88 34.31
CA LYS A 451 -29.63 -33.09 35.45
C LYS A 451 -29.81 -31.76 36.18
N VAL A 452 -31.01 -31.22 36.03
CA VAL A 452 -31.51 -30.02 36.70
C VAL A 452 -31.77 -30.35 38.17
N LEU A 453 -31.24 -29.54 39.09
CA LEU A 453 -31.76 -29.38 40.45
C LEU A 453 -31.63 -27.90 40.84
N TYR A 454 -32.78 -27.32 41.15
CA TYR A 454 -32.98 -26.00 41.76
C TYR A 454 -32.44 -25.97 43.20
N ASP A 455 -31.82 -24.88 43.64
CA ASP A 455 -32.38 -23.94 44.65
C ASP A 455 -31.31 -23.04 45.29
N LEU A 456 -31.72 -21.76 45.43
CA LEU A 456 -31.28 -20.62 46.25
C LEU A 456 -29.95 -19.90 45.93
#